data_AF-A0A831LWH1-F1
#
_entry.id   AF-A0A831LWH1-F1
#
_cell.length_a   1.000
_cell.length_b   1.000
_cell.length_c   1.000
_cell.angle_alpha   90.00
_cell.angle_beta   90.00
_cell.angle_gamma   90.00
#
_symmetry.space_group_name_H-M   'P 1'
#
loop_
_entity.id
_entity.type
_entity.pdbx_description
1 polymer ?
#
loop_
_entity_poly.entity_id
_entity_poly.type
_entity_poly.pdbx_seq_one_letter_code
_entity_poly.pdbx_strand_id
1 'polypeptide(L)'
;MGKKKSIKTFRKLHKWPGIVIAFFAILFAVSGIVMNHRETFSSIDISRNLLPSNYSYDNWNLAAVRGSLPLHNNSLLIFGNIGIWKTTENLENFADFNQGFPKGIDGRKIYSVVQFNNNLFAGTHFGLYRRNGNEAGDWQKIDLPVKQER
;
A
#
# COMPACT_ATOMS: atom_id res chain seq x y z
N MET A 1 16.15 36.48 -41.96
CA MET A 1 16.74 36.69 -40.60
C MET A 1 18.16 36.14 -40.56
N GLY A 2 19.19 36.94 -40.25
CA GLY A 2 20.59 36.50 -40.30
C GLY A 2 20.93 35.38 -39.31
N LYS A 3 21.70 34.36 -39.73
CA LYS A 3 22.12 33.17 -38.95
C LYS A 3 22.53 33.48 -37.50
N LYS A 4 23.26 34.58 -37.28
CA LYS A 4 23.70 35.04 -35.94
C LYS A 4 22.55 35.37 -34.97
N LYS A 5 21.42 35.90 -35.47
CA LYS A 5 20.25 36.23 -34.64
C LYS A 5 19.51 34.95 -34.23
N SER A 6 19.36 33.99 -35.15
CA SER A 6 18.74 32.68 -34.90
C SER A 6 19.48 31.89 -33.81
N ILE A 7 20.82 31.79 -33.91
CA ILE A 7 21.64 31.07 -32.91
C ILE A 7 21.51 31.71 -31.51
N LYS A 8 21.50 33.05 -31.42
CA LYS A 8 21.32 33.76 -30.14
C LYS A 8 19.94 33.49 -29.53
N THR A 9 18.89 33.46 -30.34
CA THR A 9 17.53 33.12 -29.89
C THR A 9 17.46 31.67 -29.40
N PHE A 10 17.99 30.72 -30.18
CA PHE A 10 18.01 29.31 -29.81
C PHE A 10 18.79 29.07 -28.50
N ARG A 11 19.95 29.72 -28.31
CA ARG A 11 20.71 29.60 -27.06
C ARG A 11 19.95 30.12 -25.85
N LYS A 12 19.21 31.23 -25.98
CA LYS A 12 18.37 31.75 -24.88
C LYS A 12 17.20 30.82 -24.58
N LEU A 13 16.54 30.30 -25.63
CA LEU A 13 15.40 29.39 -25.53
C LEU A 13 15.78 27.99 -25.04
N HIS A 14 16.99 27.52 -25.32
CA HIS A 14 17.52 26.29 -24.72
C HIS A 14 17.95 26.52 -23.28
N LYS A 15 18.69 27.61 -22.98
CA LYS A 15 19.28 27.81 -21.65
C LYS A 15 18.22 28.00 -20.57
N TRP A 16 17.31 28.95 -20.73
CA TRP A 16 16.41 29.35 -19.64
C TRP A 16 15.23 28.39 -19.47
N PRO A 17 14.43 28.10 -20.52
CA PRO A 17 13.45 27.01 -20.47
C PRO A 17 14.06 25.66 -20.13
N GLY A 18 15.24 25.33 -20.66
CA GLY A 18 15.90 24.05 -20.38
C GLY A 18 16.26 23.88 -18.90
N ILE A 19 16.66 24.93 -18.17
CA ILE A 19 16.90 24.85 -16.73
C ILE A 19 15.60 24.53 -15.98
N VAL A 20 14.49 25.21 -16.33
CA VAL A 20 13.18 24.96 -15.70
C VAL A 20 12.70 23.54 -16.01
N ILE A 21 12.80 23.11 -17.27
CA ILE A 21 12.43 21.74 -17.69
C ILE A 21 13.31 20.71 -16.99
N ALA A 22 14.62 20.93 -16.89
CA ALA A 22 15.55 20.01 -16.24
C ALA A 22 15.19 19.82 -14.76
N PHE A 23 14.80 20.88 -14.06
CA PHE A 23 14.34 20.79 -12.67
C PHE A 23 13.13 19.83 -12.53
N PHE A 24 12.09 20.03 -13.34
CA PHE A 24 10.93 19.12 -13.33
C PHE A 24 11.27 17.71 -13.81
N ALA A 25 12.14 17.57 -14.81
CA ALA A 25 12.59 16.27 -15.31
C ALA A 25 13.33 15.47 -14.24
N ILE A 26 14.17 16.13 -13.43
CA ILE A 26 14.84 15.49 -12.29
C ILE A 26 13.82 15.06 -11.25
N LEU A 27 12.87 15.93 -10.89
CA LEU A 27 11.80 15.57 -9.93
C LEU A 27 10.99 14.36 -10.42
N PHE A 28 10.64 14.32 -11.70
CA PHE A 28 9.91 13.19 -12.29
C PHE A 28 10.77 11.93 -12.40
N ALA A 29 12.07 12.05 -12.66
CA ALA A 29 12.97 10.90 -12.63
C ALA A 29 13.07 10.31 -11.22
N VAL A 30 13.22 11.16 -10.20
CA VAL A 30 13.26 10.73 -8.79
C VAL A 30 11.94 10.11 -8.38
N SER A 31 10.80 10.71 -8.73
CA SER A 31 9.49 10.12 -8.42
C SER A 31 9.29 8.78 -9.13
N GLY A 32 9.75 8.64 -10.38
CA GLY A 32 9.74 7.39 -11.12
C GLY A 32 10.53 6.28 -10.44
N ILE A 33 11.71 6.60 -9.89
CA ILE A 33 12.51 5.65 -9.08
C ILE A 33 11.71 5.22 -7.85
N VAL A 34 11.14 6.16 -7.09
CA VAL A 34 10.35 5.85 -5.89
C VAL A 34 9.14 4.96 -6.23
N MET A 35 8.43 5.26 -7.32
CA MET A 35 7.26 4.49 -7.74
C MET A 35 7.60 3.09 -8.25
N ASN A 36 8.72 2.93 -8.99
CA ASN A 36 9.13 1.64 -9.54
C ASN A 36 9.80 0.74 -8.50
N HIS A 37 10.41 1.31 -7.47
CA HIS A 37 11.03 0.59 -6.35
C HIS A 37 10.16 0.61 -5.09
N ARG A 38 8.84 0.51 -5.28
CA ARG A 38 7.84 0.69 -4.22
C ARG A 38 8.05 -0.18 -2.99
N GLU A 39 8.52 -1.43 -3.15
CA GLU A 39 8.81 -2.32 -2.02
C GLU A 39 9.83 -1.71 -1.04
N THR A 40 10.84 -1.00 -1.56
CA THR A 40 11.89 -0.36 -0.74
C THR A 40 11.32 0.76 0.14
N PHE A 41 10.32 1.47 -0.37
CA PHE A 41 9.70 2.61 0.32
C PHE A 41 8.40 2.24 1.05
N SER A 42 7.91 1.02 0.88
CA SER A 42 6.60 0.56 1.36
C SER A 42 6.42 0.59 2.88
N SER A 43 7.54 0.58 3.63
CA SER A 43 7.56 0.62 5.08
C SER A 43 7.34 2.02 5.68
N ILE A 44 7.40 3.06 4.86
CA ILE A 44 7.28 4.46 5.28
C ILE A 44 5.83 4.91 5.11
N ASP A 45 5.18 5.26 6.22
CA ASP A 45 3.82 5.79 6.21
C ASP A 45 3.80 7.32 6.26
N ILE A 46 2.90 7.91 5.48
CA ILE A 46 2.58 9.35 5.55
C ILE A 46 1.25 9.49 6.25
N SER A 47 1.19 10.36 7.27
CA SER A 47 -0.06 10.65 7.96
C SER A 47 -1.10 11.23 6.99
N ARG A 48 -2.31 10.68 7.02
CA ARG A 48 -3.43 11.16 6.20
C ARG A 48 -3.81 12.62 6.50
N ASN A 49 -3.43 13.14 7.66
CA ASN A 49 -3.62 14.55 8.02
C ASN A 49 -2.80 15.52 7.13
N LEU A 50 -1.74 15.03 6.50
CA LEU A 50 -0.92 15.80 5.55
C LEU A 50 -1.45 15.71 4.11
N LEU A 51 -2.42 14.82 3.87
CA LEU A 51 -2.99 14.58 2.54
C LEU A 51 -4.30 15.35 2.37
N PRO A 52 -4.73 15.61 1.13
CA PRO A 52 -6.04 16.21 0.88
C PRO A 52 -7.19 15.36 1.44
N SER A 53 -8.34 15.98 1.73
CA SER A 53 -9.45 15.35 2.46
C SER A 53 -10.01 14.08 1.80
N ASN A 54 -9.88 13.91 0.49
CA ASN A 54 -10.29 12.71 -0.23
C ASN A 54 -9.41 11.47 0.06
N TYR A 55 -8.31 11.63 0.81
CA TYR A 55 -7.49 10.53 1.34
C TYR A 55 -7.86 10.17 2.78
N SER A 56 -8.76 10.89 3.42
CA SER A 56 -9.25 10.56 4.76
C SER A 56 -10.35 9.50 4.69
N TYR A 57 -10.42 8.68 5.75
CA TYR A 57 -11.53 7.76 5.89
C TYR A 57 -12.80 8.51 6.27
N ASP A 58 -13.87 8.23 5.54
CA ASP A 58 -15.23 8.60 5.88
C ASP A 58 -16.07 7.32 5.77
N ASN A 59 -16.58 6.86 6.92
CA ASN A 59 -17.17 5.53 7.09
C ASN A 59 -16.21 4.42 6.58
N TRP A 60 -16.66 3.59 5.65
CA TRP A 60 -15.92 2.45 5.10
C TRP A 60 -15.35 2.70 3.68
N ASN A 61 -15.17 3.97 3.31
CA ASN A 61 -14.64 4.36 1.99
C ASN A 61 -13.19 3.89 1.77
N LEU A 62 -12.65 4.12 0.56
CA LEU A 62 -11.26 3.79 0.20
C LEU A 62 -10.90 2.33 0.46
N ALA A 63 -11.89 1.44 0.35
CA ALA A 63 -11.80 0.04 0.70
C ALA A 63 -11.20 -0.19 2.10
N ALA A 64 -11.56 0.65 3.08
CA ALA A 64 -11.20 0.48 4.47
C ALA A 64 -11.53 -0.94 4.90
N VAL A 65 -12.77 -1.36 4.62
CA VAL A 65 -13.24 -2.74 4.72
C VAL A 65 -13.64 -3.23 3.35
N ARG A 66 -13.14 -4.40 2.97
CA ARG A 66 -13.46 -5.11 1.73
C ARG A 66 -14.33 -6.33 1.98
N GLY A 67 -14.17 -6.96 3.13
CA GLY A 67 -14.91 -8.16 3.46
C GLY A 67 -14.74 -8.52 4.93
N SER A 68 -15.45 -9.58 5.30
CA SER A 68 -15.41 -10.17 6.62
C SER A 68 -15.37 -11.69 6.53
N LEU A 69 -14.88 -12.32 7.58
CA LEU A 69 -14.79 -13.76 7.73
C LEU A 69 -15.28 -14.14 9.13
N PRO A 70 -16.47 -14.76 9.26
CA PRO A 70 -16.92 -15.29 10.55
C PRO A 70 -16.06 -16.49 10.96
N LEU A 71 -15.70 -16.54 12.23
CA LEU A 71 -14.95 -17.63 12.86
C LEU A 71 -15.90 -18.47 13.72
N HIS A 72 -15.54 -19.73 13.97
CA HIS A 72 -16.38 -20.68 14.72
C HIS A 72 -16.63 -20.29 16.19
N ASN A 73 -15.85 -19.37 16.76
CA ASN A 73 -15.92 -18.95 18.17
C ASN A 73 -16.74 -17.66 18.37
N ASN A 74 -17.77 -17.42 17.54
CA ASN A 74 -18.58 -16.19 17.52
C ASN A 74 -17.73 -14.90 17.38
N SER A 75 -16.56 -15.01 16.75
CA SER A 75 -15.73 -13.87 16.39
C SER A 75 -15.85 -13.60 14.89
N LEU A 76 -15.70 -12.35 14.51
CA LEU A 76 -15.71 -11.90 13.13
C LEU A 76 -14.36 -11.26 12.82
N LEU A 77 -13.73 -11.66 11.72
CA LEU A 77 -12.61 -10.90 11.16
C LEU A 77 -13.14 -9.93 10.13
N ILE A 78 -12.63 -8.71 10.16
CA ILE A 78 -12.90 -7.68 9.17
C ILE A 78 -11.56 -7.30 8.54
N PHE A 79 -11.54 -7.19 7.22
CA PHE A 79 -10.30 -6.95 6.49
C PHE A 79 -10.48 -5.99 5.32
N GLY A 80 -9.40 -5.29 4.96
CA GLY A 80 -9.35 -4.39 3.82
C GLY A 80 -8.03 -3.62 3.76
N ASN A 81 -8.09 -2.35 3.37
CA ASN A 81 -6.91 -1.48 3.37
C ASN A 81 -6.45 -1.06 4.77
N ILE A 82 -7.25 -1.31 5.81
CA ILE A 82 -6.89 -1.05 7.22
C ILE A 82 -6.16 -2.23 7.90
N GLY A 83 -5.80 -3.26 7.14
CA GLY A 83 -5.33 -4.53 7.71
C GLY A 83 -6.47 -5.47 8.07
N ILE A 84 -6.20 -6.36 9.03
CA ILE A 84 -7.16 -7.30 9.61
C ILE A 84 -7.45 -6.89 11.05
N TRP A 85 -8.73 -6.84 11.38
CA TRP A 85 -9.23 -6.55 12.72
C TRP A 85 -10.13 -7.68 13.17
N LYS A 86 -9.99 -8.09 14.42
CA LYS A 86 -10.86 -9.07 15.05
C LYS A 86 -11.91 -8.36 15.87
N THR A 87 -13.17 -8.71 15.69
CA THR A 87 -14.28 -8.18 16.45
C THR A 87 -15.23 -9.29 16.90
N THR A 88 -16.09 -8.97 17.86
CA THR A 88 -17.20 -9.83 18.30
C THR A 88 -18.37 -9.69 17.32
N GLU A 89 -19.29 -10.67 17.28
CA GLU A 89 -20.45 -10.63 16.36
C GLU A 89 -21.32 -9.36 16.52
N ASN A 90 -21.32 -8.73 17.70
CA ASN A 90 -22.02 -7.47 17.97
C ASN A 90 -21.25 -6.20 17.53
N LEU A 91 -20.06 -6.33 16.93
CA LEU A 91 -19.24 -5.22 16.43
C LEU A 91 -18.86 -4.15 17.48
N GLU A 92 -18.83 -4.51 18.76
CA GLU A 92 -18.57 -3.55 19.85
C GLU A 92 -17.08 -3.34 20.12
N ASN A 93 -16.27 -4.40 20.00
CA ASN A 93 -14.85 -4.38 20.35
C ASN A 93 -14.01 -4.76 19.14
N PHE A 94 -12.99 -3.95 18.83
CA PHE A 94 -12.05 -4.20 17.75
C PHE A 94 -10.64 -4.40 18.31
N ALA A 95 -10.03 -5.52 17.97
CA ALA A 95 -8.66 -5.84 18.31
C ALA A 95 -7.80 -5.92 17.04
N ASP A 96 -6.59 -5.36 17.12
CA ASP A 96 -5.62 -5.43 16.03
C ASP A 96 -5.25 -6.90 15.77
N PHE A 97 -5.37 -7.36 14.53
CA PHE A 97 -5.02 -8.72 14.10
C PHE A 97 -3.95 -8.72 13.00
N ASN A 98 -3.08 -7.71 12.97
CA ASN A 98 -2.05 -7.51 11.94
C ASN A 98 -0.64 -8.01 12.32
N GLN A 99 -0.47 -8.66 13.47
CA GLN A 99 0.85 -9.07 13.96
C GLN A 99 1.49 -10.05 12.97
N GLY A 100 2.72 -9.77 12.54
CA GLY A 100 3.44 -10.53 11.52
C GLY A 100 3.43 -9.91 10.12
N PHE A 101 2.51 -8.98 9.81
CA PHE A 101 2.60 -8.24 8.54
C PHE A 101 3.75 -7.22 8.57
N PRO A 102 4.38 -6.94 7.40
CA PRO A 102 5.34 -5.85 7.28
C PRO A 102 4.76 -4.52 7.74
N LYS A 103 5.65 -3.63 8.20
CA LYS A 103 5.27 -2.24 8.48
C LYS A 103 4.87 -1.52 7.19
N GLY A 104 4.11 -0.44 7.35
CA GLY A 104 3.59 0.32 6.23
C GLY A 104 2.19 -0.11 5.80
N ILE A 105 1.42 0.84 5.27
CA ILE A 105 0.04 0.61 4.81
C ILE A 105 -0.01 -0.43 3.69
N ASP A 106 1.00 -0.48 2.83
CA ASP A 106 1.04 -1.42 1.70
C ASP A 106 1.20 -2.87 2.16
N GLY A 107 1.97 -3.12 3.21
CA GLY A 107 2.10 -4.43 3.85
C GLY A 107 0.82 -4.91 4.56
N ARG A 108 -0.12 -3.99 4.80
CA ARG A 108 -1.40 -4.25 5.48
C ARG A 108 -2.61 -4.11 4.55
N LYS A 109 -2.41 -4.01 3.24
CA LYS A 109 -3.51 -4.05 2.27
C LYS A 109 -3.97 -5.48 2.04
N ILE A 110 -5.12 -5.82 2.59
CA ILE A 110 -5.69 -7.17 2.52
C ILE A 110 -6.77 -7.20 1.45
N TYR A 111 -6.69 -8.17 0.55
CA TYR A 111 -7.67 -8.38 -0.52
C TYR A 111 -8.68 -9.47 -0.16
N SER A 112 -8.21 -10.53 0.49
CA SER A 112 -9.05 -11.68 0.87
C SER A 112 -8.47 -12.37 2.09
N VAL A 113 -9.35 -12.90 2.94
CA VAL A 113 -8.98 -13.77 4.05
C VAL A 113 -9.87 -15.01 3.99
N VAL A 114 -9.27 -16.19 4.07
CA VAL A 114 -9.99 -17.48 4.03
C VAL A 114 -9.51 -18.40 5.14
N GLN A 115 -10.41 -19.22 5.67
CA GLN A 115 -10.09 -20.25 6.64
C GLN A 115 -10.09 -21.62 5.97
N PHE A 116 -9.03 -22.40 6.17
CA PHE A 116 -8.91 -23.77 5.66
C PHE A 116 -8.14 -24.65 6.66
N ASN A 117 -8.68 -25.80 7.03
CA ASN A 117 -8.08 -26.76 7.98
C ASN A 117 -7.48 -26.09 9.23
N ASN A 118 -8.28 -25.31 9.94
CA ASN A 118 -7.88 -24.53 11.13
C ASN A 118 -6.79 -23.46 10.92
N ASN A 119 -6.38 -23.20 9.68
CA ASN A 119 -5.45 -22.14 9.34
C ASN A 119 -6.17 -21.00 8.64
N LEU A 120 -5.70 -19.78 8.89
CA LEU A 120 -6.12 -18.58 8.20
C LEU A 120 -5.09 -18.24 7.14
N PHE A 121 -5.58 -17.87 5.96
CA PHE A 121 -4.76 -17.40 4.85
C PHE A 121 -5.21 -16.00 4.47
N ALA A 122 -4.26 -15.08 4.32
CA ALA A 122 -4.51 -13.71 3.90
C ALA A 122 -3.79 -13.43 2.59
N GLY A 123 -4.56 -13.10 1.55
CA GLY A 123 -4.05 -12.55 0.31
C GLY A 123 -3.82 -11.06 0.47
N THR A 124 -2.57 -10.64 0.49
CA THR A 124 -2.16 -9.24 0.67
C THR A 124 -1.61 -8.65 -0.63
N HIS A 125 -1.26 -7.36 -0.61
CA HIS A 125 -0.58 -6.73 -1.74
C HIS A 125 0.76 -7.37 -2.07
N PHE A 126 1.55 -7.70 -1.05
CA PHE A 126 2.90 -8.26 -1.18
C PHE A 126 2.97 -9.77 -0.93
N GLY A 127 1.91 -10.50 -1.28
CA GLY A 127 1.91 -11.96 -1.27
C GLY A 127 0.93 -12.61 -0.29
N LEU A 128 1.16 -13.89 -0.01
CA LEU A 128 0.29 -14.75 0.77
C LEU A 128 0.84 -14.94 2.18
N TYR A 129 -0.01 -14.80 3.18
CA TYR A 129 0.34 -15.04 4.58
C TYR A 129 -0.54 -16.12 5.18
N ARG A 130 0.01 -16.86 6.13
CA ARG A 130 -0.69 -17.88 6.91
C ARG A 130 -0.58 -17.58 8.39
N ARG A 131 -1.65 -17.84 9.13
CA ARG A 131 -1.71 -17.78 10.58
C ARG A 131 -2.47 -18.99 11.12
N ASN A 132 -2.01 -19.57 12.22
CA ASN A 132 -2.74 -20.66 12.88
C ASN A 132 -4.01 -20.08 13.55
N GLY A 133 -5.18 -20.67 13.30
CA GLY A 133 -6.46 -20.16 13.82
C GLY A 133 -6.66 -20.38 15.32
N ASN A 134 -5.91 -21.32 15.92
CA ASN A 134 -6.08 -21.74 17.31
C ASN A 134 -5.06 -21.13 18.29
N GLU A 135 -4.03 -20.42 17.80
CA GLU A 135 -2.95 -19.87 18.61
C GLU A 135 -2.83 -18.35 18.44
N ALA A 136 -2.31 -17.67 19.47
CA ALA A 136 -1.86 -16.28 19.40
C ALA A 136 -0.56 -16.15 18.58
N GLY A 137 -0.45 -16.86 17.45
CA GLY A 137 0.70 -16.80 16.55
C GLY A 137 0.61 -15.60 15.60
N ASP A 138 1.72 -15.21 15.01
CA ASP A 138 1.79 -14.12 14.04
C ASP A 138 1.49 -14.61 12.61
N TRP A 139 1.12 -13.68 11.73
CA TRP A 139 1.07 -13.92 10.29
C TRP A 139 2.47 -14.21 9.75
N GLN A 140 2.62 -15.35 9.08
CA GLN A 140 3.87 -15.77 8.45
C GLN A 140 3.73 -15.71 6.94
N LYS A 141 4.67 -15.04 6.26
CA LYS A 141 4.70 -15.00 4.79
C LYS A 141 4.98 -16.39 4.25
N ILE A 142 4.23 -16.80 3.24
CA ILE A 142 4.46 -18.03 2.48
C ILE A 142 5.22 -17.66 1.21
N ASP A 143 6.37 -18.28 1.01
CA ASP A 143 7.10 -18.18 -0.25
C ASP A 143 6.31 -18.87 -1.36
N LEU A 144 5.90 -18.09 -2.35
CA LEU A 144 5.17 -18.61 -3.50
C LEU A 144 6.16 -18.99 -4.62
N PRO A 145 5.92 -20.09 -5.36
CA PRO A 145 6.77 -20.51 -6.47
C PRO A 145 6.50 -19.64 -7.72
N VAL A 146 6.57 -18.32 -7.57
CA VAL A 146 6.36 -17.33 -8.64
C VAL A 146 7.69 -16.64 -8.95
N LYS A 147 7.94 -16.38 -10.24
CA LYS A 147 9.19 -15.73 -10.68
C LYS A 147 9.33 -14.28 -10.21
N GLN A 148 8.20 -13.61 -9.97
CA GLN A 148 8.13 -12.24 -9.50
C GLN A 148 6.98 -12.15 -8.50
N GLU A 149 7.29 -11.74 -7.28
CA GLU A 149 6.29 -11.28 -6.33
C GLU A 149 5.84 -9.86 -6.73
N ARG A 150 4.62 -9.49 -6.37
CA ARG A 150 3.96 -8.26 -6.82
C ARG A 150 3.89 -7.23 -5.71
#